data_AF-A0A0B0D5C3-F1
#
_entry.id   AF-A0A0B0D5C3-F1
#
_cell.length_a   1.000
_cell.length_b   1.000
_cell.length_c   1.000
_cell.angle_alpha   90.00
_cell.angle_beta   90.00
_cell.angle_gamma   90.00
#
_symmetry.space_group_name_H-M   'P 1'
#
loop_
_entity.id
_entity.type
_entity.pdbx_description
1 polymer ?
#
loop_
_entity_poly.entity_id
_entity_poly.type
_entity_poly.pdbx_seq_one_letter_code
_entity_poly.pdbx_strand_id
1 'polypeptide(L)' 'MSNGNHNKPFNDAIAHKQNIEGYPKNSGGKLPLPIKLIGYFLFGSFILMILIGLVGNFLFN' A
#
# COMPACT_ATOMS: atom_id res chain seq x y z
N MET A 1 -43.00 22.19 11.17
CA MET A 1 -41.55 22.28 10.88
C MET A 1 -40.79 22.42 12.19
N SER A 2 -39.93 21.47 12.53
CA SER A 2 -38.68 21.76 13.26
C SER A 2 -37.67 20.70 12.85
N ASN A 3 -36.72 21.16 12.04
CA ASN A 3 -35.66 20.38 11.42
C ASN A 3 -34.51 20.19 12.40
N GLY A 4 -33.99 18.95 12.45
CA GLY A 4 -32.56 18.68 12.51
C GLY A 4 -31.86 18.90 13.84
N ASN A 5 -31.86 17.89 14.72
CA ASN A 5 -30.68 17.60 15.55
C ASN A 5 -30.64 16.19 16.15
N HIS A 6 -31.14 15.16 15.47
CA HIS A 6 -31.11 13.79 15.99
C HIS A 6 -29.73 13.09 15.87
N ASN A 7 -28.70 13.78 15.37
CA ASN A 7 -27.39 13.19 15.07
C ASN A 7 -26.24 13.81 15.87
N LYS A 8 -26.52 14.60 16.91
CA LYS A 8 -25.45 15.04 17.81
C LYS A 8 -25.25 13.96 18.87
N PRO A 9 -24.06 13.33 18.97
CA PRO A 9 -23.81 12.40 20.06
C PRO A 9 -24.04 13.13 21.38
N PHE A 10 -24.79 12.50 22.29
CA PHE A 10 -25.14 13.09 23.60
C PHE A 10 -23.92 13.42 24.48
N ASN A 11 -22.72 13.01 24.03
CA ASN A 11 -21.48 13.18 24.73
C ASN A 11 -20.34 13.54 23.76
N ASP A 12 -19.89 14.80 23.79
CA ASP A 12 -18.72 15.28 23.03
C ASP A 12 -17.45 14.52 23.39
N ALA A 13 -17.35 13.90 24.58
CA ALA A 13 -16.18 13.13 24.98
C ALA A 13 -16.01 11.82 24.18
N ILE A 14 -17.09 11.20 23.70
CA ILE A 14 -17.00 10.00 22.85
C ILE A 14 -16.61 10.40 21.42
N ALA A 15 -17.12 11.54 20.93
CA ALA A 15 -16.72 12.11 19.64
C ALA A 15 -15.22 12.53 19.63
N HIS A 16 -14.73 13.10 20.74
CA HIS A 16 -13.30 13.42 20.90
C HIS A 16 -12.39 12.19 20.97
N LYS A 17 -12.92 11.05 21.42
CA LYS A 17 -12.20 9.77 21.48
C LYS A 17 -12.23 8.96 20.18
N GLN A 18 -12.96 9.39 19.14
CA GLN A 18 -12.79 8.81 17.81
C GLN A 18 -11.44 9.18 17.16
N ASN A 19 -10.81 10.26 17.63
CA ASN A 19 -9.47 10.69 17.25
C ASN A 19 -8.37 10.11 18.17
N ILE A 20 -8.61 8.97 18.85
CA ILE A 20 -7.54 8.31 19.60
C ILE A 20 -6.45 7.88 18.62
N GLU A 21 -5.38 8.68 18.60
CA GLU A 21 -4.08 8.27 18.06
C GLU A 21 -3.67 6.97 18.75
N GLY A 22 -3.42 5.91 17.97
CA GLY A 22 -2.99 4.61 18.49
C GLY A 22 -4.02 3.48 18.41
N TYR A 23 -5.22 3.68 17.86
CA TYR A 23 -6.05 2.54 17.47
C TYR A 23 -5.28 1.71 16.43
N PRO A 24 -5.00 0.41 16.67
CA PRO A 24 -4.20 -0.38 15.75
C PRO A 24 -4.98 -0.50 14.44
N LYS A 25 -4.53 0.26 13.45
CA LYS A 25 -5.07 0.17 12.11
C LYS A 25 -4.69 -1.22 11.61
N ASN A 26 -5.69 -2.05 11.31
CA ASN A 26 -5.49 -3.29 10.57
C ASN A 26 -5.10 -2.94 9.13
N SER A 27 -3.91 -2.40 8.93
CA SER A 27 -3.37 -2.13 7.61
C SER A 27 -2.35 -3.21 7.32
N GLY A 28 -2.76 -4.19 6.52
CA GLY A 28 -1.80 -4.91 5.68
C GLY A 28 -1.01 -3.87 4.90
N GLY A 29 0.22 -3.61 5.35
CA GLY A 29 1.05 -2.55 4.82
C GLY A 29 1.51 -2.90 3.41
N LYS A 30 1.27 -1.99 2.46
CA LYS A 30 1.96 -2.05 1.16
C LYS A 30 3.40 -1.58 1.39
N LEU A 31 4.36 -2.23 0.72
CA LEU A 31 5.74 -1.74 0.73
C LEU A 31 5.79 -0.27 0.27
N PRO A 32 6.62 0.57 0.90
CA PRO A 32 6.82 1.95 0.48
C PRO A 32 7.46 1.98 -0.92
N LEU A 33 7.18 3.07 -1.64
CA LEU A 33 7.48 3.22 -3.06
C LEU A 33 8.97 3.01 -3.41
N PRO A 34 9.95 3.51 -2.62
CA PRO A 34 11.37 3.28 -2.91
C PRO A 34 11.75 1.79 -2.90
N ILE A 35 11.25 1.03 -1.92
CA ILE A 35 11.57 -0.40 -1.80
C ILE A 35 10.93 -1.20 -2.94
N LYS A 36 9.72 -0.82 -3.37
CA LYS A 36 9.10 -1.40 -4.56
C LYS A 36 9.92 -1.16 -5.82
N LEU A 37 10.46 0.05 -6.00
CA LEU A 37 11.27 0.39 -7.15
C LEU A 37 12.55 -0.46 -7.22
N ILE A 38 13.22 -0.64 -6.07
CA ILE A 38 14.39 -1.53 -5.96
C ILE A 38 14.00 -2.96 -6.34
N GLY A 39 12.86 -3.46 -5.84
CA GLY A 39 12.34 -4.78 -6.21
C GLY A 39 12.12 -4.92 -7.71
N TYR A 40 11.45 -3.96 -8.35
CA TYR A 40 11.23 -3.98 -9.80
C TYR A 40 12.54 -3.93 -10.59
N PHE A 41 13.53 -3.16 -10.15
CA PHE A 41 14.83 -3.10 -10.80
C PHE A 41 15.56 -4.44 -10.71
N LEU A 42 15.63 -5.04 -9.51
CA LEU A 42 16.32 -6.31 -9.30
C LEU A 42 15.67 -7.45 -10.09
N PHE A 43 14.36 -7.67 -9.91
CA PHE A 43 13.66 -8.74 -10.62
C PHE A 43 13.56 -8.48 -12.12
N GLY A 44 13.35 -7.24 -12.54
CA GLY A 44 13.31 -6.86 -13.95
C GLY A 44 14.65 -7.12 -14.64
N SER A 45 15.76 -6.72 -14.00
CA SER A 45 17.11 -6.97 -14.54
C SER A 45 17.44 -8.46 -14.62
N PHE A 46 17.04 -9.24 -13.62
CA PHE A 46 17.29 -10.68 -13.59
C PHE A 46 16.52 -11.42 -14.68
N ILE A 47 15.23 -11.11 -14.87
CA ILE A 47 14.42 -11.67 -15.95
C ILE A 47 14.99 -11.29 -17.31
N LEU A 48 15.40 -10.03 -17.47
CA LEU A 48 16.01 -9.55 -18.72
C LEU A 48 17.32 -10.29 -19.03
N MET A 49 18.17 -10.52 -18.04
CA MET A 49 19.42 -11.27 -18.18
C MET A 49 19.16 -12.69 -18.68
N ILE A 50 18.18 -13.39 -18.10
CA ILE A 50 17.80 -14.74 -18.52
C ILE A 50 17.30 -14.74 -19.97
N LEU A 51 16.43 -13.79 -20.33
CA LEU A 51 15.92 -13.69 -21.70
C LEU A 51 17.04 -13.46 -22.72
N ILE A 52 17.97 -12.55 -22.43
CA ILE A 52 19.13 -12.31 -23.29
C ILE A 52 20.00 -13.56 -23.40
N GLY A 53 20.23 -14.27 -22.29
CA GLY A 53 20.99 -15.52 -22.29
C GLY A 53 20.35 -16.61 -23.15
N LEU A 54 19.03 -16.79 -23.05
CA LEU A 54 18.28 -17.75 -23.86
C LEU A 54 18.29 -17.38 -25.35
N VAL A 55 18.05 -16.11 -25.68
CA VAL A 55 18.09 -15.63 -27.06
C VAL A 55 19.49 -15.77 -27.64
N GLY A 56 20.53 -15.40 -26.87
CA GLY A 56 21.92 -15.59 -27.26
C GLY A 56 22.25 -17.07 -27.49
N ASN A 57 21.80 -17.96 -26.60
CA ASN A 57 22.01 -19.39 -26.79
C ASN A 57 21.29 -19.90 -28.05
N PHE A 58 20.05 -19.49 -28.31
CA PHE A 58 19.32 -19.90 -29.50
C PHE A 58 19.93 -19.38 -30.81
N LEU A 59 20.53 -18.18 -30.80
CA LEU A 59 21.09 -17.55 -32.00
C LEU A 59 22.52 -18.01 -32.31
N PHE A 60 23.30 -18.36 -31.29
CA PHE A 60 24.74 -18.59 -31.43
C PHE A 60 25.19 -20.03 -31.13
N ASN A 61 24.28 -20.93 -30.80
CA ASN A 61 24.55 -22.35 -30.55
C ASN A 61 23.47 -23.23 -31.16
#